data_AF-A0A2E7H6C9-F1
#
_entry.id   AF-A0A2E7H6C9-F1
#
_cell.length_a   1.000
_cell.length_b   1.000
_cell.length_c   1.000
_cell.angle_alpha   90.00
_cell.angle_beta   90.00
_cell.angle_gamma   90.00
#
_symmetry.space_group_name_H-M   'P 1'
#
loop_
_entity.id
_entity.type
_entity.pdbx_description
1 polymer ?
#
loop_
_entity_poly.entity_id
_entity_poly.type
_entity_poly.pdbx_seq_one_letter_code
_entity_poly.pdbx_strand_id
1 'polypeptide(L)'
;MNNHYTTQEHPDSDFYALKFTKESPYKNVMVIYGTVKILEDQQLDMATLQFTYNIVDPGDFDHDDLRKDEDFNNYLGDLLKHIINEGTIGKSTTDSRTESFT
;
A
#
# COMPACT_ATOMS: atom_id res chain seq x y z
N MET A 1 -12.15 5.82 5.39
CA MET A 1 -11.46 4.74 4.65
C MET A 1 -11.32 3.45 5.44
N ASN A 2 -11.66 3.42 6.74
CA ASN A 2 -11.27 2.37 7.71
C ASN A 2 -11.82 0.95 7.46
N ASN A 3 -12.52 0.70 6.36
CA ASN A 3 -13.09 -0.62 6.01
C ASN A 3 -12.95 -0.98 4.52
N HIS A 4 -12.19 -0.23 3.71
CA HIS A 4 -12.13 -0.47 2.25
C HIS A 4 -11.23 -1.65 1.86
N TYR A 5 -10.39 -2.15 2.77
CA TYR A 5 -9.49 -3.26 2.51
C TYR A 5 -9.32 -4.16 3.74
N THR A 6 -8.83 -5.36 3.51
CA THR A 6 -8.39 -6.33 4.52
C THR A 6 -7.02 -6.87 4.11
N THR A 7 -6.16 -7.19 5.09
CA THR A 7 -4.89 -7.86 4.83
C THR A 7 -5.09 -9.37 4.80
N GLN A 8 -4.40 -10.05 3.88
CA GLN A 8 -4.37 -11.50 3.77
C GLN A 8 -2.94 -11.97 3.56
N GLU A 9 -2.56 -13.08 4.18
CA GLU A 9 -1.30 -13.76 3.91
C GLU A 9 -1.34 -14.35 2.50
N HIS A 10 -0.24 -14.22 1.77
CA HIS A 10 -0.08 -14.80 0.45
C HIS A 10 0.94 -15.94 0.54
N PRO A 11 0.59 -17.18 0.13
CA PRO A 11 1.44 -18.36 0.36
C PRO A 11 2.81 -18.26 -0.30
N ASP A 12 2.90 -17.53 -1.42
CA ASP A 12 4.13 -17.38 -2.22
C ASP A 12 4.82 -16.03 -2.03
N SER A 13 4.43 -15.22 -1.03
CA SER A 13 5.00 -13.88 -0.81
C SER A 13 5.12 -13.54 0.67
N ASP A 14 6.29 -13.03 1.06
CA ASP A 14 6.53 -12.51 2.41
C ASP A 14 5.75 -11.21 2.69
N PHE A 15 5.15 -10.60 1.66
CA PHE A 15 4.29 -9.42 1.76
C PHE A 15 2.81 -9.79 1.85
N TYR A 16 2.07 -9.04 2.67
CA TYR A 16 0.62 -9.14 2.77
C TYR A 16 -0.08 -8.64 1.51
N ALA A 17 -1.06 -9.40 1.06
CA ALA A 17 -1.99 -8.97 0.03
C ALA A 17 -3.11 -8.13 0.64
N LEU A 18 -3.48 -7.03 -0.01
CA LEU A 18 -4.64 -6.23 0.33
C LEU A 18 -5.81 -6.64 -0.54
N LYS A 19 -6.88 -7.15 0.07
CA LYS A 19 -8.13 -7.44 -0.61
C LYS A 19 -9.15 -6.34 -0.34
N PHE A 20 -9.66 -5.74 -1.41
CA PHE A 20 -10.64 -4.67 -1.34
C PHE A 20 -12.03 -5.19 -1.01
N THR A 21 -12.67 -4.53 -0.03
CA THR A 21 -13.98 -4.93 0.47
C THR A 21 -15.09 -4.39 -0.43
N LYS A 22 -16.34 -4.73 -0.09
CA LYS A 22 -17.54 -4.23 -0.78
C LYS A 22 -17.71 -2.70 -0.74
N GLU A 23 -17.02 -2.00 0.17
CA GLU A 23 -17.08 -0.54 0.28
C GLU A 23 -16.09 0.13 -0.70
N SER A 24 -15.17 -0.63 -1.30
CA SER A 24 -14.25 -0.13 -2.33
C SER A 24 -14.92 -0.14 -3.71
N PRO A 25 -14.66 0.87 -4.56
CA PRO A 25 -15.04 0.82 -5.98
C PRO A 25 -14.39 -0.35 -6.71
N TYR A 26 -13.26 -0.86 -6.20
CA TYR A 26 -12.50 -1.99 -6.77
C TYR A 26 -12.74 -3.28 -5.96
N LYS A 27 -13.99 -3.54 -5.58
CA LYS A 27 -14.37 -4.68 -4.74
C LYS A 27 -13.75 -5.99 -5.23
N ASN A 28 -13.31 -6.82 -4.29
CA ASN A 28 -12.68 -8.14 -4.50
C ASN A 28 -11.32 -8.14 -5.19
N VAL A 29 -10.86 -7.01 -5.74
CA VAL A 29 -9.49 -6.90 -6.26
C VAL A 29 -8.51 -7.14 -5.12
N MET A 30 -7.46 -7.90 -5.42
CA MET A 30 -6.37 -8.21 -4.51
C MET A 30 -5.05 -7.71 -5.08
N VAL A 31 -4.32 -6.92 -4.30
CA VAL A 31 -3.04 -6.35 -4.69
C VAL A 31 -1.97 -6.61 -3.63
N ILE A 32 -0.73 -6.77 -4.07
CA ILE A 32 0.45 -6.76 -3.20
C ILE A 32 1.27 -5.53 -3.55
N TYR A 33 1.54 -4.68 -2.56
CA TYR A 33 2.53 -3.61 -2.73
C TYR A 33 3.93 -4.21 -2.73
N GLY A 34 4.75 -3.75 -3.68
CA GLY A 34 6.17 -4.09 -3.77
C GLY A 34 7.03 -3.00 -3.14
N THR A 35 8.02 -2.53 -3.90
CA THR A 35 8.93 -1.49 -3.42
C THR A 35 8.20 -0.17 -3.23
N VAL A 36 8.40 0.47 -2.08
CA VAL A 36 7.92 1.82 -1.77
C VAL A 36 9.12 2.73 -1.52
N LYS A 37 9.16 3.90 -2.16
CA LYS A 37 10.21 4.92 -2.03
C LYS A 37 9.58 6.27 -1.81
N ILE A 38 10.15 7.04 -0.90
CA ILE A 38 9.83 8.45 -0.72
C ILE A 38 10.95 9.25 -1.40
N LEU A 39 10.58 10.07 -2.36
CA LEU A 39 11.49 10.96 -3.08
C LEU A 39 11.21 12.38 -2.59
N GLU A 40 12.14 12.95 -1.84
CA GLU A 40 12.05 14.33 -1.36
C GLU A 40 12.69 15.29 -2.38
N ASP A 41 11.91 16.28 -2.82
CA ASP A 41 12.40 17.42 -3.56
C ASP A 41 12.58 18.60 -2.59
N GLN A 42 13.82 18.79 -2.15
CA GLN A 42 14.20 19.85 -1.22
C GLN A 42 14.06 21.26 -1.82
N GLN A 43 14.02 21.40 -3.15
CA GLN A 43 13.86 22.70 -3.80
C GLN A 43 12.40 23.14 -3.83
N LEU A 44 11.49 22.18 -3.97
CA LEU A 44 10.06 22.44 -4.06
C LEU A 44 9.32 22.20 -2.73
N ASP A 45 10.02 21.75 -1.68
CA ASP A 45 9.44 21.33 -0.39
C ASP A 45 8.31 20.31 -0.59
N MET A 46 8.51 19.39 -1.52
CA MET A 46 7.54 18.36 -1.90
C MET A 46 8.14 16.96 -1.72
N ALA A 47 7.32 16.00 -1.31
CA ALA A 47 7.68 14.59 -1.27
C ALA A 47 6.77 13.79 -2.21
N THR A 48 7.37 12.98 -3.09
CA THR A 48 6.67 12.08 -4.00
C THR A 48 6.81 10.64 -3.52
N LEU A 49 5.68 9.95 -3.37
CA LEU A 49 5.66 8.52 -3.05
C LEU A 49 5.69 7.72 -4.36
N GLN A 50 6.78 7.01 -4.60
CA GLN A 50 6.90 6.08 -5.72
C GLN A 50 6.72 4.65 -5.20
N PHE A 51 5.81 3.89 -5.80
CA PHE A 51 5.58 2.50 -5.42
C PHE A 51 5.35 1.62 -6.63
N THR A 52 5.60 0.32 -6.44
CA THR A 52 5.21 -0.74 -7.39
C THR A 52 4.11 -1.59 -6.76
N TYR A 53 3.25 -2.21 -7.56
CA TYR A 53 2.26 -3.16 -7.08
C TYR A 53 2.09 -4.31 -8.07
N ASN A 54 1.60 -5.45 -7.58
CA ASN A 54 1.15 -6.57 -8.39
C ASN A 54 -0.34 -6.81 -8.10
N ILE A 55 -1.14 -6.95 -9.15
CA ILE A 55 -2.52 -7.43 -9.03
C ILE A 55 -2.45 -8.95 -8.94
N VAL A 56 -2.87 -9.48 -7.79
CA VAL A 56 -2.95 -10.93 -7.54
C VAL A 56 -4.25 -11.49 -8.10
N ASP A 57 -5.34 -10.76 -7.91
CA ASP A 57 -6.67 -11.12 -8.38
C ASP A 57 -7.38 -9.83 -8.85
N PRO A 58 -7.79 -9.72 -10.12
CA PRO A 58 -8.51 -8.55 -10.60
C PRO A 58 -10.00 -8.56 -10.19
N GLY A 59 -10.47 -9.59 -9.48
CA GLY A 59 -11.87 -9.73 -9.10
C GLY A 59 -12.78 -9.82 -10.32
N ASP A 60 -13.75 -8.90 -10.39
CA ASP A 60 -14.70 -8.80 -11.51
C ASP A 60 -14.20 -7.88 -12.65
N PHE A 61 -12.99 -7.31 -12.52
CA PHE A 61 -12.42 -6.37 -13.48
C PHE A 61 -11.47 -7.05 -14.46
N ASP A 62 -11.14 -6.36 -15.55
CA ASP A 62 -10.06 -6.76 -16.43
C ASP A 62 -8.70 -6.29 -15.88
N HIS A 63 -7.73 -7.20 -15.89
CA HIS A 63 -6.42 -6.95 -15.31
C HIS A 63 -5.60 -5.90 -16.08
N ASP A 64 -5.70 -5.88 -17.40
CA ASP A 64 -4.98 -4.91 -18.23
C ASP A 64 -5.64 -3.53 -18.20
N ASP A 65 -6.96 -3.49 -18.05
CA ASP A 65 -7.69 -2.24 -17.83
C ASP A 65 -7.32 -1.61 -16.49
N LEU A 66 -7.33 -2.39 -15.39
CA LEU A 66 -6.91 -1.89 -14.06
C LEU A 66 -5.49 -1.31 -14.07
N ARG A 67 -4.55 -1.93 -14.80
CA ARG A 67 -3.17 -1.45 -14.90
C ARG A 67 -3.06 -0.09 -15.58
N LYS A 68 -3.95 0.20 -16.53
CA LYS A 68 -3.96 1.44 -17.32
C LYS A 68 -4.90 2.50 -16.72
N ASP A 69 -5.74 2.10 -15.77
CA ASP A 69 -6.68 2.97 -15.09
C ASP A 69 -5.95 3.94 -14.14
N GLU A 70 -6.00 5.23 -14.47
CA GLU A 70 -5.42 6.29 -13.66
C GLU A 70 -6.12 6.41 -12.30
N ASP A 71 -7.44 6.21 -12.25
CA ASP A 71 -8.21 6.29 -11.00
C ASP A 71 -7.82 5.14 -10.07
N PHE A 72 -7.57 3.95 -10.62
CA PHE A 72 -7.09 2.81 -9.84
C PHE A 72 -5.70 3.08 -9.27
N ASN A 73 -4.78 3.58 -10.11
CA ASN A 73 -3.42 3.91 -9.68
C ASN A 73 -3.42 5.00 -8.60
N ASN A 74 -4.25 6.04 -8.73
CA ASN A 74 -4.42 7.10 -7.74
C ASN A 74 -5.01 6.55 -6.44
N TYR A 75 -6.02 5.68 -6.53
CA TYR A 75 -6.62 5.00 -5.38
C TYR A 75 -5.59 4.20 -4.59
N LEU A 76 -4.71 3.46 -5.27
CA LEU A 76 -3.61 2.73 -4.62
C LEU A 76 -2.61 3.68 -3.95
N GLY A 77 -2.31 4.83 -4.55
CA GLY A 77 -1.44 5.83 -3.93
C GLY A 77 -2.03 6.43 -2.65
N ASP A 78 -3.29 6.84 -2.71
CA ASP A 78 -4.01 7.40 -1.56
C ASP A 78 -4.18 6.39 -0.44
N LEU A 79 -4.47 5.13 -0.78
CA LEU A 79 -4.57 4.04 0.19
C LEU A 79 -3.22 3.78 0.86
N LEU A 80 -2.13 3.70 0.10
CA LEU A 80 -0.80 3.47 0.67
C LEU A 80 -0.38 4.64 1.59
N LYS A 81 -0.65 5.87 1.19
CA LYS A 81 -0.41 7.07 2.00
C LYS A 81 -1.23 7.03 3.29
N HIS A 82 -2.50 6.63 3.21
CA HIS A 82 -3.36 6.47 4.38
C HIS A 82 -2.80 5.41 5.34
N ILE A 83 -2.38 4.26 4.82
CA ILE A 83 -1.78 3.17 5.61
C ILE A 83 -0.51 3.63 6.34
N ILE A 84 0.39 4.34 5.64
CA ILE A 84 1.61 4.90 6.23
C ILE A 84 1.27 5.89 7.35
N ASN A 85 0.30 6.78 7.11
CA ASN A 85 -0.10 7.81 8.08
C ASN A 85 -0.86 7.26 9.29
N GLU A 86 -1.66 6.20 9.11
CA GLU A 86 -2.38 5.55 10.21
C GLU A 86 -1.48 4.62 11.06
N GLY A 87 -0.22 4.39 10.65
CA GLY A 87 0.76 3.62 11.42
C GLY A 87 0.43 2.13 11.56
N THR A 88 -0.52 1.60 10.78
CA THR A 88 -0.96 0.20 10.87
C THR A 88 0.07 -0.78 10.30
N ILE A 89 0.92 -0.33 9.36
CA ILE A 89 2.12 -1.07 8.92
C ILE A 89 3.33 -0.47 9.64
N GLY A 90 3.36 -0.69 10.96
CA GLY A 90 4.24 0.04 11.85
C GLY A 90 4.44 -0.58 13.23
N LYS A 91 4.35 -1.92 13.38
CA LYS A 91 5.14 -2.59 14.42
C LYS A 91 6.39 -3.17 13.78
N SER A 92 7.24 -2.28 13.26
CA SER A 92 8.64 -2.60 13.05
C SER A 92 9.22 -2.93 14.43
N THR A 93 9.67 -4.16 14.65
CA THR A 93 10.56 -4.49 15.77
C THR A 93 11.92 -3.87 15.50
N THR A 94 12.01 -2.55 15.52
CA THR A 94 13.29 -1.88 15.72
C THR A 94 13.40 -1.69 17.21
N ASP A 95 14.12 -2.61 17.85
CA ASP A 95 14.53 -2.52 19.25
C ASP A 95 15.46 -1.31 19.38
N SER A 96 14.87 -0.13 19.60
CA SER A 96 15.58 1.10 19.92
C SER A 96 16.01 1.06 21.39
N ARG A 97 16.94 0.15 21.74
CA ARG A 97 17.75 0.30 22.97
C ARG A 97 18.70 1.46 22.78
N THR A 98 18.22 2.67 23.09
CA THR A 98 19.10 3.76 23.49
C THR A 98 19.32 3.61 24.99
N GLU A 99 20.38 2.90 25.37
CA GLU A 99 20.90 3.00 26.74
C GLU A 99 21.58 4.35 26.88
N SER A 100 20.96 5.25 27.64
CA SER A 100 21.59 6.47 28.11
C SER A 100 22.74 6.09 29.03
N PHE A 101 23.97 6.23 28.55
CA PHE A 101 25.14 6.24 29.43
C PHE A 101 25.02 7.42 30.40
N THR A 102 25.02 7.11 31.70
CA THR A 102 25.16 8.10 32.79
C THR A 102 26.58 8.01 33.33
#